data_AF-A0A8S3IPS7-F1
#
_entry.id   AF-A0A8S3IPS7-F1
#
_cell.length_a   1.000
_cell.length_b   1.000
_cell.length_c   1.000
_cell.angle_alpha   90.00
_cell.angle_beta   90.00
_cell.angle_gamma   90.00
#
_symmetry.space_group_name_H-M   'P 1'
#
loop_
_entity.id
_entity.type
_entity.pdbx_description
1 polymer ?
#
loop_
_entity_poly.entity_id
_entity_poly.type
_entity_poly.pdbx_seq_one_letter_code
_entity_poly.pdbx_strand_id
1 'polypeptide(L)'
;MKRKPNQDGKADWPKPVDMDCKVNCLKNFIQHMSMDSLAESVCGICNVRRFKRDLRHVPLSKIPSIELLKIHPDLHNMIPKIQEINSFNSNDSNVQSSTNNQSFTCINGMFFYEAGLYKTVDRKKRSLIHCDVCTECWSALTKEKIPKFSATNKVWMGDIPKQLQGLTIPEQRLIALYRHNSCIVKLQSPFHSTSTAQSALKGNCISFPQDVINIA
;
A
#
# COMPACT_ATOMS: atom_id res chain seq x y z
N MET A 1 28.48 -36.87 -58.62
CA MET A 1 27.40 -36.58 -57.64
C MET A 1 27.70 -35.29 -56.90
N LYS A 2 27.08 -34.16 -57.28
CA LYS A 2 27.23 -32.89 -56.57
C LYS A 2 26.34 -32.90 -55.32
N ARG A 3 26.93 -32.77 -54.13
CA ARG A 3 26.18 -32.59 -52.87
C ARG A 3 25.48 -31.22 -52.92
N LYS A 4 24.17 -31.19 -52.69
CA LYS A 4 23.40 -29.94 -52.55
C LYS A 4 23.86 -29.22 -51.27
N PRO A 5 23.95 -27.88 -51.27
CA PRO A 5 24.26 -27.13 -50.07
C PRO A 5 23.09 -27.27 -49.08
N ASN A 6 23.43 -27.52 -47.81
CA ASN A 6 22.50 -27.52 -46.70
C ASN A 6 21.93 -26.11 -46.61
N GLN A 7 20.65 -25.93 -46.93
CA GLN A 7 19.96 -24.68 -46.65
C GLN A 7 19.80 -24.62 -45.15
N ASP A 8 20.63 -23.80 -44.49
CA ASP A 8 20.46 -23.40 -43.11
C ASP A 8 19.11 -22.67 -42.99
N GLY A 9 18.06 -23.46 -42.76
CA GLY A 9 16.78 -22.94 -42.31
C GLY A 9 17.04 -22.24 -40.99
N LYS A 10 17.03 -20.90 -41.00
CA LYS A 10 16.96 -20.07 -39.80
C LYS A 10 15.92 -20.69 -38.89
N ALA A 11 16.37 -21.38 -37.84
CA ALA A 11 15.47 -21.96 -36.87
C ALA A 11 14.80 -20.77 -36.16
N ASP A 12 13.54 -20.54 -36.51
CA ASP A 12 12.65 -19.52 -35.95
C ASP A 12 12.21 -19.92 -34.52
N TRP A 13 13.16 -20.47 -33.77
CA TRP A 13 12.95 -21.22 -32.54
C TRP A 13 13.91 -20.74 -31.46
N PRO A 14 13.41 -20.50 -30.24
CA PRO A 14 12.00 -20.49 -29.86
C PRO A 14 11.29 -19.20 -30.30
N LYS A 15 10.02 -19.34 -30.71
CA LYS A 15 9.16 -18.18 -30.96
C LYS A 15 8.85 -17.47 -29.64
N PRO A 16 8.81 -16.12 -29.60
CA PRO A 16 8.41 -15.40 -28.41
C PRO A 16 7.02 -15.85 -27.95
N VAL A 17 6.90 -16.18 -26.67
CA VAL A 17 5.58 -16.50 -26.08
C VAL A 17 4.72 -15.24 -26.13
N ASP A 18 3.50 -15.42 -26.63
CA ASP A 18 2.50 -14.38 -26.73
C ASP A 18 2.23 -13.67 -25.38
N MET A 19 1.97 -12.37 -25.41
CA MET A 19 1.80 -11.57 -24.21
C MET A 19 0.54 -11.94 -23.44
N ASP A 20 -0.56 -12.26 -24.13
CA ASP A 20 -1.80 -12.68 -23.45
C ASP A 20 -1.59 -14.03 -22.77
N CYS A 21 -0.85 -14.93 -23.41
CA CYS A 21 -0.42 -16.19 -22.80
C CYS A 21 0.39 -15.95 -21.51
N LYS A 22 1.40 -15.08 -21.53
CA LYS A 22 2.19 -14.75 -20.33
C LYS A 22 1.32 -14.16 -19.22
N VAL A 23 0.43 -13.23 -19.54
CA VAL A 23 -0.47 -12.59 -18.58
C VAL A 23 -1.42 -13.60 -17.97
N ASN A 24 -2.00 -14.51 -18.78
CA ASN A 24 -2.88 -15.56 -18.26
C ASN A 24 -2.15 -16.58 -17.40
N CYS A 25 -0.95 -17.02 -17.81
CA CYS A 25 -0.12 -17.91 -17.00
C CYS A 25 0.21 -17.28 -15.65
N LEU A 26 0.59 -16.00 -15.63
CA LEU A 26 0.89 -15.26 -14.41
C LEU A 26 -0.37 -15.12 -13.53
N LYS A 27 -1.52 -14.77 -14.11
CA LYS A 27 -2.80 -14.70 -13.38
C LYS A 27 -3.18 -16.04 -12.75
N ASN A 28 -3.10 -17.13 -13.50
CA ASN A 28 -3.40 -18.47 -13.01
C ASN A 28 -2.42 -18.89 -11.90
N PHE A 29 -1.13 -18.63 -12.09
CA PHE A 29 -0.13 -18.90 -11.05
C PHE A 29 -0.45 -18.12 -9.77
N ILE A 30 -0.70 -16.81 -9.88
CA ILE A 30 -1.07 -15.97 -8.72
C ILE A 30 -2.33 -16.52 -8.05
N GLN A 31 -3.37 -16.85 -8.81
CA GLN A 31 -4.64 -17.34 -8.27
C GLN A 31 -4.49 -18.71 -7.56
N HIS A 32 -3.69 -19.63 -8.10
CA HIS A 32 -3.50 -20.95 -7.50
C HIS A 32 -2.48 -20.96 -6.35
N MET A 33 -1.54 -20.02 -6.36
CA MET A 33 -0.53 -19.87 -5.30
C MET A 33 -0.92 -18.83 -4.24
N SER A 34 -1.98 -18.04 -4.47
CA SER A 34 -2.47 -17.08 -3.50
C SER A 34 -3.11 -17.81 -2.33
N MET A 35 -2.51 -17.65 -1.16
CA MET A 35 -3.14 -18.06 0.09
C MET A 35 -3.96 -16.89 0.62
N ASP A 36 -5.30 -16.99 0.57
CA ASP A 36 -6.20 -15.95 1.08
C ASP A 36 -5.97 -15.64 2.56
N SER A 37 -5.50 -16.62 3.34
CA SER A 37 -5.11 -16.44 4.73
C SER A 37 -3.91 -15.50 4.94
N LEU A 38 -3.07 -15.36 3.91
CA LEU A 38 -1.93 -14.45 3.87
C LEU A 38 -2.24 -13.17 3.07
N ALA A 39 -3.46 -13.04 2.54
CA ALA A 39 -3.83 -11.84 1.81
C ALA A 39 -3.73 -10.61 2.72
N GLU A 40 -3.11 -9.56 2.21
CA GLU A 40 -2.95 -8.30 2.92
C GLU A 40 -3.78 -7.20 2.26
N SER A 41 -4.15 -6.21 3.06
CA SER A 41 -4.76 -4.96 2.62
C SER A 41 -4.24 -3.82 3.50
N VAL A 42 -4.62 -2.60 3.17
CA VAL A 42 -4.16 -1.39 3.86
C VAL A 42 -5.31 -0.82 4.69
N CYS A 43 -5.01 -0.46 5.94
CA CYS A 43 -5.98 0.26 6.76
C CYS A 43 -6.20 1.67 6.20
N GLY A 44 -7.45 2.02 5.87
CA GLY A 44 -7.83 3.32 5.35
C GLY A 44 -7.64 4.48 6.35
N ILE A 45 -7.32 4.22 7.61
CA ILE A 45 -7.12 5.25 8.65
C ILE A 45 -5.63 5.54 8.90
N CYS A 46 -4.81 4.50 8.97
CA CYS A 46 -3.39 4.63 9.33
C CYS A 46 -2.40 4.23 8.23
N ASN A 47 -2.89 3.82 7.06
CA ASN A 47 -2.08 3.36 5.93
C ASN A 47 -1.16 2.16 6.22
N VAL A 48 -1.32 1.50 7.38
CA VAL A 48 -0.51 0.32 7.72
C VAL A 48 -1.07 -0.90 7.01
N ARG A 49 -0.19 -1.64 6.33
CA ARG A 49 -0.49 -2.94 5.72
C ARG A 49 -0.70 -4.00 6.80
N ARG A 50 -1.81 -4.72 6.70
CA ARG A 50 -2.20 -5.78 7.64
C ARG A 50 -2.78 -6.96 6.87
N PHE A 51 -2.80 -8.14 7.49
CA PHE A 51 -3.55 -9.26 6.94
C PHE A 51 -5.03 -8.92 6.88
N LYS A 52 -5.72 -9.34 5.82
CA LYS A 52 -7.15 -9.10 5.61
C LYS A 52 -8.00 -9.61 6.77
N ARG A 53 -7.62 -10.74 7.37
CA ARG A 53 -8.29 -11.29 8.57
C ARG A 53 -8.25 -10.37 9.79
N ASP A 54 -7.30 -9.45 9.85
CA ASP A 54 -7.12 -8.48 10.93
C ASP A 54 -7.74 -7.10 10.59
N LEU A 55 -8.41 -7.00 9.45
CA LEU A 55 -9.08 -5.80 8.98
C LEU A 55 -10.60 -5.98 9.06
N ARG A 56 -11.29 -4.93 9.52
CA ARG A 56 -12.74 -4.84 9.50
C ARG A 56 -13.15 -4.06 8.28
N HIS A 57 -13.90 -4.70 7.38
CA HIS A 57 -14.52 -4.03 6.26
C HIS A 57 -15.85 -3.43 6.68
N VAL A 58 -15.95 -2.10 6.75
CA VAL A 58 -17.11 -1.40 7.32
C VAL A 58 -17.53 -0.20 6.48
N PRO A 59 -18.84 0.11 6.37
CA PRO A 59 -19.28 1.40 5.86
C PRO A 59 -18.70 2.54 6.71
N LEU A 60 -18.38 3.68 6.10
CA LEU A 60 -17.87 4.85 6.84
C LEU A 60 -18.79 5.24 8.01
N SER A 61 -20.11 5.18 7.82
CA SER A 61 -21.09 5.50 8.88
C SER A 61 -21.04 4.60 10.11
N LYS A 62 -20.37 3.44 10.05
CA LYS A 62 -20.24 2.51 11.18
C LYS A 62 -18.90 2.62 11.91
N ILE A 63 -18.00 3.48 11.45
CA ILE A 63 -16.73 3.70 12.15
C ILE A 63 -17.03 4.46 13.45
N PRO A 64 -16.62 3.94 14.62
CA PRO A 64 -16.85 4.60 15.91
C PRO A 64 -16.07 5.92 15.98
N SER A 65 -16.62 6.90 16.69
CA SER A 65 -15.98 8.20 16.98
C SER A 65 -15.25 8.81 15.79
N ILE A 66 -15.86 8.70 14.61
CA ILE A 66 -15.22 8.96 13.32
C ILE A 66 -14.75 10.42 13.24
N GLU A 67 -15.44 11.34 13.90
CA GLU A 67 -15.13 12.76 14.02
C GLU A 67 -13.72 13.05 14.57
N LEU A 68 -13.09 12.10 15.26
CA LEU A 68 -11.69 12.18 15.67
C LEU A 68 -10.69 12.07 14.50
N LEU A 69 -11.17 11.77 13.30
CA LEU A 69 -10.39 11.71 12.06
C LEU A 69 -10.44 13.02 11.26
N LYS A 70 -11.02 14.09 11.83
CA LYS A 70 -10.98 15.42 11.22
C LYS A 70 -9.54 15.87 11.00
N ILE A 71 -9.29 16.53 9.88
CA ILE A 71 -7.95 17.04 9.55
C ILE A 71 -7.59 18.16 10.52
N HIS A 72 -6.37 18.14 11.05
CA HIS A 72 -5.86 19.26 11.85
C HIS A 72 -5.74 20.51 10.96
N PRO A 73 -6.14 21.71 11.42
CA PRO A 73 -6.12 22.93 10.60
C PRO A 73 -4.79 23.19 9.88
N ASP A 74 -3.66 22.93 10.55
CA ASP A 74 -2.31 23.08 9.97
C ASP A 74 -2.09 22.21 8.71
N LEU A 75 -2.71 21.03 8.65
CA LEU A 75 -2.61 20.11 7.51
C LEU A 75 -3.58 20.48 6.38
N HIS A 76 -4.65 21.22 6.70
CA HIS A 76 -5.66 21.67 5.72
C HIS A 76 -5.04 22.53 4.60
N ASN A 77 -3.98 23.28 4.92
CA ASN A 77 -3.29 24.15 3.98
C ASN A 77 -2.15 23.47 3.22
N MET A 78 -1.59 22.37 3.76
CA MET A 78 -0.49 21.62 3.13
C MET A 78 -0.99 20.53 2.17
N ILE A 79 -2.18 19.99 2.40
CA ILE A 79 -2.82 19.03 1.53
C ILE A 79 -3.28 19.77 0.25
N PRO A 80 -2.75 19.45 -0.95
CA PRO A 80 -3.10 20.17 -2.17
C PRO A 80 -4.61 20.09 -2.39
N LYS A 81 -5.27 21.25 -2.24
CA LYS A 81 -6.72 21.50 -2.35
C LYS A 81 -7.55 20.24 -2.17
N ILE A 82 -7.94 19.97 -0.92
CA ILE A 82 -8.94 18.97 -0.57
C ILE A 82 -10.06 19.00 -1.62
N GLN A 83 -10.09 18.02 -2.50
CA GLN A 83 -11.27 17.77 -3.33
C GLN A 83 -12.31 17.23 -2.36
N GLU A 84 -13.07 18.14 -1.76
CA GLU A 84 -14.26 17.75 -1.00
C GLU A 84 -15.17 17.00 -1.98
N ILE A 85 -15.27 15.69 -1.84
CA ILE A 85 -16.31 14.91 -2.54
C ILE A 85 -17.63 15.20 -1.82
N ASN A 86 -18.12 16.42 -1.97
CA ASN A 86 -19.47 16.80 -1.57
C ASN A 86 -20.41 16.34 -2.69
N SER A 87 -20.96 15.14 -2.55
CA SER A 87 -22.13 14.65 -3.30
C SER A 87 -22.03 14.71 -4.84
N PHE A 88 -21.80 13.55 -5.44
CA PHE A 88 -21.96 13.27 -6.87
C PHE A 88 -23.28 13.83 -7.43
N ASN A 89 -23.17 14.83 -8.31
CA ASN A 89 -24.13 15.00 -9.39
C ASN A 89 -23.61 14.22 -10.61
N SER A 90 -24.50 13.39 -11.13
CA SER A 90 -24.35 12.53 -12.29
C SER A 90 -24.05 13.32 -13.57
N ASN A 91 -23.29 12.70 -14.48
CA ASN A 91 -23.20 12.98 -15.92
C ASN A 91 -22.08 13.89 -16.46
N ASP A 92 -20.81 13.69 -16.07
CA ASP A 92 -19.72 14.16 -16.94
C ASP A 92 -18.75 13.04 -17.32
N SER A 93 -18.94 12.57 -18.55
CA SER A 93 -18.07 11.66 -19.30
C SER A 93 -16.74 12.29 -19.73
N ASN A 94 -16.31 13.38 -19.10
CA ASN A 94 -15.14 14.15 -19.51
C ASN A 94 -14.47 14.88 -18.34
N VAL A 95 -14.09 14.14 -17.30
CA VAL A 95 -13.06 14.63 -16.38
C VAL A 95 -11.71 14.35 -17.03
N GLN A 96 -11.15 15.35 -17.69
CA GLN A 96 -9.75 15.36 -18.08
C GLN A 96 -8.91 15.00 -16.84
N SER A 97 -8.24 13.87 -16.95
CA SER A 97 -7.35 13.24 -15.98
C SER A 97 -6.21 14.17 -15.58
N SER A 98 -6.52 15.12 -14.70
CA SER A 98 -5.51 15.83 -13.94
C SER A 98 -4.93 14.82 -12.96
N THR A 99 -3.75 14.30 -13.29
CA THR A 99 -3.00 13.28 -12.55
C THR A 99 -2.69 13.72 -11.11
N ASN A 100 -3.66 13.65 -10.22
CA ASN A 100 -3.44 13.74 -8.78
C ASN A 100 -3.52 12.33 -8.22
N ASN A 101 -2.38 11.62 -8.25
CA ASN A 101 -2.19 10.34 -7.57
C ASN A 101 -2.10 10.59 -6.05
N GLN A 102 -3.14 11.18 -5.46
CA GLN A 102 -3.16 11.44 -4.02
C GLN A 102 -3.46 10.12 -3.31
N SER A 103 -2.59 9.71 -2.39
CA SER A 103 -2.79 8.47 -1.62
C SER A 103 -3.92 8.58 -0.58
N PHE A 104 -4.65 9.70 -0.55
CA PHE A 104 -5.64 10.03 0.46
C PHE A 104 -6.84 10.78 -0.10
N THR A 105 -7.92 10.80 0.66
CA THR A 105 -9.18 11.47 0.34
C THR A 105 -9.78 12.04 1.62
N CYS A 106 -10.36 13.24 1.51
CA CYS A 106 -11.17 13.81 2.58
C CYS A 106 -12.65 13.56 2.28
N ILE A 107 -13.36 12.92 3.20
CA ILE A 107 -14.79 12.65 3.07
C ILE A 107 -15.47 13.27 4.29
N ASN A 108 -16.39 14.21 4.06
CA ASN A 108 -17.09 14.96 5.12
C ASN A 108 -16.13 15.59 6.16
N GLY A 109 -15.00 16.15 5.70
CA GLY A 109 -13.99 16.76 6.56
C GLY A 109 -13.07 15.78 7.29
N MET A 110 -13.15 14.48 6.99
CA MET A 110 -12.36 13.43 7.65
C MET A 110 -11.40 12.75 6.70
N PHE A 111 -10.21 12.47 7.22
CA PHE A 111 -9.08 12.01 6.42
C PHE A 111 -9.01 10.49 6.33
N PHE A 112 -8.91 9.97 5.10
CA PHE A 112 -8.74 8.55 4.83
C PHE A 112 -7.69 8.32 3.74
N TYR A 113 -7.03 7.17 3.78
CA TYR A 113 -6.14 6.70 2.73
C TYR A 113 -6.93 5.94 1.66
N GLU A 114 -6.76 6.33 0.40
CA GLU A 114 -7.56 5.82 -0.71
C GLU A 114 -7.38 4.30 -0.90
N ALA A 115 -6.18 3.78 -0.65
CA ALA A 115 -5.86 2.36 -0.77
C ALA A 115 -6.70 1.44 0.14
N GLY A 116 -7.27 1.98 1.22
CA GLY A 116 -8.14 1.25 2.14
C GLY A 116 -9.64 1.55 1.95
N LEU A 117 -10.02 2.31 0.92
CA LEU A 117 -11.41 2.67 0.63
C LEU A 117 -11.97 1.88 -0.54
N TYR A 118 -13.25 1.52 -0.44
CA TYR A 118 -13.95 0.73 -1.44
C TYR A 118 -15.31 1.35 -1.74
N LYS A 119 -15.58 1.61 -3.02
CA LYS A 119 -16.89 2.07 -3.48
C LYS A 119 -17.76 0.86 -3.79
N THR A 120 -18.92 0.81 -3.18
CA THR A 120 -19.93 -0.25 -3.37
C THR A 120 -21.25 0.39 -3.75
N VAL A 121 -22.13 -0.34 -4.42
CA VAL A 121 -23.48 0.14 -4.75
C VAL A 121 -24.49 -0.60 -3.88
N ASP A 122 -25.32 0.15 -3.15
CA ASP A 122 -26.41 -0.42 -2.35
C ASP A 122 -27.54 -0.94 -3.26
N ARG A 123 -28.42 -1.80 -2.73
CA ARG A 123 -29.61 -2.34 -3.42
C ARG A 123 -30.49 -1.24 -4.02
N LYS A 124 -30.48 -0.04 -3.43
CA LYS A 124 -31.18 1.16 -3.90
C LYS A 124 -30.41 1.97 -4.96
N LYS A 125 -29.35 1.41 -5.55
CA LYS A 125 -28.45 2.06 -6.52
C LYS A 125 -27.75 3.33 -5.98
N ARG A 126 -27.56 3.44 -4.67
CA ARG A 126 -26.80 4.54 -4.05
C ARG A 126 -25.35 4.12 -3.88
N SER A 127 -24.42 5.03 -4.18
CA SER A 127 -22.99 4.81 -3.90
C SER A 127 -22.75 4.83 -2.40
N LEU A 128 -22.18 3.76 -1.86
CA LEU A 128 -21.79 3.59 -0.46
C LEU A 128 -20.28 3.34 -0.37
N ILE A 129 -19.61 4.07 0.52
CA ILE A 129 -18.16 3.96 0.73
C ILE A 129 -17.89 3.08 1.96
N HIS A 130 -17.10 2.04 1.76
CA HIS A 130 -16.55 1.18 2.79
C HIS A 130 -15.07 1.49 3.02
N CYS A 131 -14.59 1.17 4.21
CA CYS A 131 -13.21 1.33 4.62
C CYS A 131 -12.74 0.04 5.31
N ASP A 132 -11.53 -0.39 4.99
CA ASP A 132 -10.81 -1.40 5.76
C ASP A 132 -10.18 -0.73 6.99
N VAL A 133 -10.51 -1.20 8.19
CA VAL A 133 -10.03 -0.63 9.45
C VAL A 133 -9.33 -1.70 10.28
N CYS A 134 -8.07 -1.47 10.64
CA CYS A 134 -7.33 -2.41 11.49
C CYS A 134 -7.85 -2.41 12.93
N THR A 135 -7.60 -3.52 13.63
CA THR A 135 -7.99 -3.72 15.04
C THR A 135 -7.50 -2.60 15.96
N GLU A 136 -6.29 -2.10 15.74
CA GLU A 136 -5.71 -0.98 16.52
C GLU A 136 -6.48 0.32 16.33
N CYS A 137 -6.77 0.72 15.08
CA CYS A 137 -7.54 1.93 14.79
C CYS A 137 -8.97 1.81 15.30
N TRP A 138 -9.61 0.65 15.06
CA TRP A 138 -10.95 0.36 15.56
C TRP A 138 -11.02 0.45 17.09
N SER A 139 -10.06 -0.16 17.78
CA SER A 139 -9.97 -0.09 19.25
C SER A 139 -9.72 1.33 19.75
N ALA A 140 -8.88 2.12 19.09
CA ALA A 140 -8.58 3.48 19.51
C ALA A 140 -9.84 4.35 19.42
N LEU A 141 -10.53 4.28 18.28
CA LEU A 141 -11.74 5.06 18.03
C LEU A 141 -12.91 4.63 18.91
N THR A 142 -13.08 3.32 19.16
CA THR A 142 -14.08 2.83 20.13
C THR A 142 -13.84 3.37 21.54
N LYS A 143 -12.59 3.68 21.89
CA LYS A 143 -12.19 4.28 23.17
C LYS A 143 -12.12 5.81 23.11
N GLU A 144 -12.67 6.43 22.06
CA GLU A 144 -12.65 7.88 21.82
C GLU A 144 -11.22 8.47 21.82
N LYS A 145 -10.26 7.72 21.29
CA LYS A 145 -8.86 8.15 21.13
C LYS A 145 -8.48 8.24 19.66
N ILE A 146 -7.65 9.24 19.34
CA ILE A 146 -7.06 9.38 18.01
C ILE A 146 -6.12 8.19 17.76
N PRO A 147 -6.27 7.45 16.64
CA PRO A 147 -5.37 6.33 16.32
C PRO A 147 -3.92 6.78 16.21
N LYS A 148 -3.01 6.00 16.81
CA LYS A 148 -1.58 6.34 16.95
C LYS A 148 -0.90 6.74 15.63
N PHE A 149 -1.24 6.05 14.54
CA PHE A 149 -0.61 6.22 13.23
C PHE A 149 -1.56 6.84 12.20
N SER A 150 -2.67 7.47 12.62
CA SER A 150 -3.51 8.20 11.67
C SER A 150 -2.83 9.50 11.24
N ALA A 151 -3.19 9.99 10.05
CA ALA A 151 -2.77 11.31 9.59
C ALA A 151 -3.18 12.43 10.57
N THR A 152 -4.35 12.27 11.22
CA THR A 152 -4.84 13.21 12.25
C THR A 152 -3.92 13.29 13.47
N ASN A 153 -3.17 12.23 13.77
CA ASN A 153 -2.15 12.25 14.82
C ASN A 153 -0.79 12.78 14.33
N LYS A 154 -0.78 13.66 13.32
CA LYS A 154 0.43 14.27 12.73
C LYS A 154 1.43 13.27 12.15
N VAL A 155 0.98 12.05 11.82
CA VAL A 155 1.82 10.99 11.19
C VAL A 155 1.62 10.98 9.66
N TRP A 156 1.28 12.12 9.07
CA TRP A 156 1.14 12.24 7.62
C TRP A 156 2.51 12.46 6.97
N MET A 157 2.92 11.51 6.12
CA MET A 157 4.19 11.59 5.37
C MET A 157 4.05 12.24 3.98
N GLY A 158 2.83 12.58 3.55
CA GLY A 158 2.57 13.02 2.18
C GLY A 158 2.68 11.90 1.16
N ASP A 159 2.48 12.25 -0.11
CA ASP A 159 2.72 11.35 -1.23
C ASP A 159 4.21 11.27 -1.54
N ILE A 160 4.66 10.10 -2.02
CA ILE A 160 6.01 9.94 -2.55
C ILE A 160 6.13 10.82 -3.80
N PRO A 161 7.11 11.75 -3.89
CA PRO A 161 7.32 12.57 -5.08
C PRO A 161 7.46 11.73 -6.35
N LYS A 162 6.98 12.22 -7.50
CA LYS A 162 7.00 11.49 -8.78
C LYS A 162 8.38 10.93 -9.14
N GLN A 163 9.43 11.68 -8.82
CA GLN A 163 10.84 11.33 -9.05
C GLN A 163 11.30 10.14 -8.21
N LEU A 164 10.65 9.91 -7.06
CA LEU A 164 10.97 8.84 -6.12
C LEU A 164 10.00 7.66 -6.20
N GLN A 165 8.98 7.73 -7.06
CA GLN A 165 8.04 6.65 -7.29
C GLN A 165 8.66 5.56 -8.17
N GLY A 166 8.38 4.29 -7.86
CA GLY A 166 8.80 3.16 -8.69
C GLY A 166 10.28 2.77 -8.61
N LEU A 167 11.05 3.38 -7.69
CA LEU A 167 12.43 3.00 -7.45
C LEU A 167 12.54 1.53 -7.02
N THR A 168 13.45 0.80 -7.64
CA THR A 168 13.85 -0.54 -7.23
C THR A 168 14.50 -0.52 -5.84
N ILE A 169 14.53 -1.66 -5.16
CA ILE A 169 15.17 -1.75 -3.82
C ILE A 169 16.62 -1.22 -3.84
N PRO A 170 17.47 -1.53 -4.84
CA PRO A 170 18.80 -0.92 -4.95
C PRO A 170 18.77 0.60 -5.07
N GLU A 171 17.89 1.16 -5.91
CA GLU A 171 17.78 2.62 -6.11
C GLU A 171 17.30 3.34 -4.85
N GLN A 172 16.29 2.79 -4.17
CA GLN A 172 15.84 3.32 -2.87
C GLN A 172 16.99 3.36 -1.85
N ARG A 173 17.84 2.32 -1.83
CA ARG A 173 19.02 2.27 -0.95
C ARG A 173 20.13 3.23 -1.37
N LEU A 174 20.23 3.59 -2.65
CA LEU A 174 21.23 4.53 -3.15
C LEU A 174 20.91 5.98 -2.78
N ILE A 175 19.63 6.34 -2.69
CA ILE A 175 19.18 7.70 -2.32
C ILE A 175 18.85 7.86 -0.83
N ALA A 176 18.94 6.78 -0.06
CA ALA A 176 18.62 6.83 1.36
C ALA A 176 19.64 7.69 2.11
N LEU A 177 19.17 8.61 2.95
CA LEU A 177 20.04 9.42 3.82
C LEU A 177 20.88 8.55 4.77
N TYR A 178 20.38 7.37 5.12
CA TYR A 178 21.04 6.40 5.99
C TYR A 178 21.12 5.04 5.30
N ARG A 179 22.35 4.57 5.10
CA ARG A 179 22.61 3.28 4.49
C ARG A 179 22.69 2.21 5.57
N HIS A 180 21.78 1.24 5.48
CA HIS A 180 21.86 0.03 6.27
C HIS A 180 22.78 -0.95 5.56
N ASN A 181 24.04 -1.05 6.00
CA ASN A 181 25.03 -1.95 5.39
C ASN A 181 24.83 -3.41 5.81
N SER A 182 24.35 -3.65 7.04
CA SER A 182 24.06 -5.00 7.55
C SER A 182 23.03 -4.96 8.67
N CYS A 183 22.06 -5.87 8.65
CA CYS A 183 21.16 -6.13 9.78
C CYS A 183 21.58 -7.47 10.41
N ILE A 184 22.14 -7.43 11.63
CA ILE A 184 22.53 -8.65 12.35
C ILE A 184 21.41 -8.99 13.33
N VAL A 185 20.59 -9.95 12.92
CA VAL A 185 19.55 -10.52 13.75
C VAL A 185 20.13 -11.71 14.51
N LYS A 186 20.36 -11.55 15.82
CA LYS A 186 20.77 -12.68 16.67
C LYS A 186 19.53 -13.41 17.16
N LEU A 187 19.21 -14.53 16.52
CA LEU A 187 18.16 -15.44 16.97
C LEU A 187 18.65 -16.12 18.26
N GLN A 188 18.19 -15.67 19.42
CA GLN A 188 18.39 -16.40 20.67
C GLN A 188 17.21 -17.34 20.87
N SER A 189 17.49 -18.64 20.91
CA SER A 189 16.53 -19.69 21.19
C SER A 189 16.95 -20.38 22.48
N PRO A 190 16.46 -19.96 23.66
CA PRO A 190 16.57 -20.78 24.85
C PRO A 190 15.33 -21.70 24.91
N PHE A 191 15.24 -22.73 24.07
CA PHE A 191 14.07 -23.63 24.12
C PHE A 191 14.27 -24.79 25.09
N HIS A 192 13.33 -24.90 26.04
CA HIS A 192 12.92 -26.15 26.68
C HIS A 192 11.39 -26.44 26.53
N SER A 193 10.53 -25.49 26.11
CA SER A 193 9.10 -25.74 25.82
C SER A 193 8.45 -24.70 24.87
N THR A 194 7.31 -25.05 24.27
CA THR A 194 6.51 -24.17 23.39
C THR A 194 5.78 -23.03 24.13
N SER A 195 5.57 -23.15 25.44
CA SER A 195 4.90 -22.14 26.28
C SER A 195 5.80 -20.96 26.68
N THR A 196 7.12 -21.12 26.57
CA THR A 196 8.12 -20.08 26.90
C THR A 196 8.75 -19.45 25.65
N ALA A 197 8.22 -19.77 24.46
CA ALA A 197 8.72 -19.25 23.20
C ALA A 197 8.50 -17.72 23.11
N GLN A 198 9.59 -16.99 22.94
CA GLN A 198 9.56 -15.54 22.79
C GLN A 198 8.91 -15.17 21.45
N SER A 199 7.79 -14.44 21.47
CA SER A 199 7.02 -14.05 20.27
C SER A 199 7.60 -12.86 19.51
N ALA A 200 8.70 -12.29 20.00
CA ALA A 200 9.32 -11.09 19.47
C ALA A 200 10.82 -11.28 19.30
N LEU A 201 11.32 -10.78 18.17
CA LEU A 201 12.72 -10.79 17.80
C LEU A 201 13.42 -9.53 18.35
N LYS A 202 14.53 -9.71 19.08
CA LYS A 202 15.39 -8.59 19.51
C LYS A 202 16.69 -8.61 18.70
N GLY A 203 16.98 -7.52 17.99
CA GLY A 203 18.19 -7.37 17.18
C GLY A 203 18.80 -5.99 17.33
N ASN A 204 20.06 -5.84 16.93
CA ASN A 204 20.74 -4.55 16.86
C ASN A 204 20.81 -4.12 15.40
N CYS A 205 20.46 -2.86 15.13
CA CYS A 205 20.60 -2.24 13.82
C CYS A 205 21.71 -1.17 13.89
N ILE A 206 22.67 -1.23 12.97
CA ILE A 206 23.70 -0.20 12.81
C ILE A 206 23.46 0.47 11.46
N SER A 207 23.24 1.78 11.48
CA SER A 207 23.05 2.60 10.29
C SER A 207 24.14 3.66 10.21
N PHE A 208 24.65 3.89 9.01
CA PHE A 208 25.63 4.96 8.77
C PHE A 208 24.98 6.04 7.89
N PRO A 209 25.21 7.34 8.17
CA PRO A 209 24.80 8.39 7.25
C PRO A 209 25.51 8.20 5.92
N GLN A 210 24.79 8.40 4.81
CA GLN A 210 25.39 8.38 3.48
C GLN A 210 26.09 9.72 3.24
N ASP A 211 27.38 9.68 2.92
CA ASP A 211 28.14 10.88 2.56
C ASP A 211 27.71 11.36 1.17
N VAL A 212 26.78 12.32 1.16
CA VAL A 212 26.18 12.89 -0.05
C VAL A 212 27.04 13.98 -0.68
N ILE A 213 28.16 14.37 -0.06
CA ILE A 213 28.99 15.49 -0.52
C ILE A 213 29.76 15.15 -1.82
N ASN A 214 29.93 13.86 -2.15
CA ASN A 214 30.68 13.39 -3.33
C ASN A 214 29.81 12.81 -4.46
N ILE A 215 28.50 13.03 -4.46
CA ILE A 215 27.57 12.45 -5.48
C ILE A 215 27.06 13.50 -6.48
N ALA A 216 27.45 14.78 -6.33
CA ALA A 216 27.09 15.88 -7.23
C ALA A 216 28.14 16.11 -8.32
#